data_AF-A0A957ZVN9-F1
#
_entry.id   AF-A0A957ZVN9-F1
#
_cell.length_a   1.000
_cell.length_b   1.000
_cell.length_c   1.000
_cell.angle_alpha   90.00
_cell.angle_beta   90.00
_cell.angle_gamma   90.00
#
_symmetry.space_group_name_H-M   'P 1'
#
loop_
_entity.id
_entity.type
_entity.pdbx_description
1 polymer ?
#
loop_
_entity_poly.entity_id
_entity_poly.type
_entity_poly.pdbx_seq_one_letter_code
_entity_poly.pdbx_strand_id
1 'polypeptide(L)'
;MHAVGWLDAGLVASFEKFIIDVENLAMFQRFLQGIEISEETLALEMMALVGPGGHHFGTPHTQARFESEFYPSFLADRQNYENWQLSGAEDTAMRANRIYKQVLADYQPPPIDPALYDALADFVARRQRELVGVELYS
;
A
#
# COMPACT_ATOMS: atom_id res chain seq x y z
N MET A 1 -11.80 8.45 -6.64
CA MET A 1 -11.19 8.23 -7.96
C MET A 1 -9.76 8.80 -8.08
N HIS A 2 -9.23 9.50 -7.07
CA HIS A 2 -7.91 10.14 -7.11
C HIS A 2 -7.05 9.81 -5.88
N ALA A 3 -7.34 8.68 -5.23
CA ALA A 3 -6.67 8.30 -3.98
C ALA A 3 -5.21 7.89 -4.21
N VAL A 4 -4.83 7.54 -5.44
CA VAL A 4 -3.52 7.00 -5.81
C VAL A 4 -3.02 7.59 -7.13
N GLY A 5 -1.72 7.85 -7.22
CA GLY A 5 -0.99 8.12 -8.47
C GLY A 5 -1.20 9.51 -9.09
N TRP A 6 -2.10 10.31 -8.52
CA TRP A 6 -2.44 11.64 -9.02
C TRP A 6 -1.32 12.65 -8.72
N LEU A 7 -0.83 13.31 -9.77
CA LEU A 7 0.11 14.43 -9.71
C LEU A 7 -0.33 15.55 -10.66
N ASP A 8 0.27 16.73 -10.48
CA ASP A 8 0.11 17.91 -11.34
C ASP A 8 -1.36 18.26 -11.64
N ALA A 9 -2.17 18.37 -10.59
CA ALA A 9 -3.61 18.65 -10.68
C ALA A 9 -4.40 17.70 -11.61
N GLY A 10 -3.91 16.47 -11.82
CA GLY A 10 -4.58 15.44 -12.61
C GLY A 10 -4.04 15.31 -14.02
N LEU A 11 -3.03 16.10 -14.38
CA LEU A 11 -2.35 16.01 -15.68
C LEU A 11 -1.37 14.85 -15.73
N VAL A 12 -0.98 14.30 -14.58
CA VAL A 12 0.01 13.22 -14.49
C VAL A 12 -0.51 12.07 -13.63
N ALA A 13 -0.43 10.85 -14.19
CA ALA A 13 -0.54 9.60 -13.45
C ALA A 13 0.86 9.00 -13.29
N SER A 14 1.40 8.99 -12.07
CA SER A 14 2.71 8.42 -11.75
C SER A 14 2.57 7.07 -11.05
N PHE A 15 3.32 6.07 -11.53
CA PHE A 15 3.37 4.74 -10.93
C PHE A 15 4.08 4.74 -9.57
N GLU A 16 5.15 5.52 -9.41
CA GLU A 16 5.84 5.68 -8.12
C GLU A 16 4.89 6.30 -7.10
N LYS A 17 4.20 7.39 -7.48
CA LYS A 17 3.20 8.03 -6.61
C LYS A 17 2.04 7.08 -6.30
N PHE A 18 1.66 6.21 -7.23
CA PHE A 18 0.63 5.19 -6.98
C PHE A 18 1.04 4.27 -5.83
N ILE A 19 2.27 3.72 -5.86
CA ILE A 19 2.78 2.85 -4.79
C ILE A 19 2.88 3.61 -3.45
N ILE A 20 3.39 4.85 -3.48
CA ILE A 20 3.45 5.71 -2.28
C ILE A 20 2.06 5.93 -1.69
N ASP A 21 1.06 6.18 -2.53
CA ASP A 21 -0.30 6.43 -2.06
C ASP A 21 -0.98 5.15 -1.54
N VAL A 22 -0.72 3.99 -2.16
CA VAL A 22 -1.20 2.70 -1.65
C VAL A 22 -0.68 2.44 -0.23
N GLU A 23 0.60 2.72 0.03
CA GLU A 23 1.18 2.61 1.37
C GLU A 23 0.46 3.53 2.36
N ASN A 24 0.21 4.79 1.98
CA ASN A 24 -0.53 5.73 2.82
C ASN A 24 -1.96 5.27 3.09
N LEU A 25 -2.65 4.73 2.09
CA LEU A 25 -4.01 4.20 2.25
C LEU A 25 -4.04 3.00 3.19
N ALA A 26 -3.05 2.11 3.12
CA ALA A 26 -2.93 0.99 4.03
C ALA A 26 -2.63 1.45 5.47
N MET A 27 -1.80 2.48 5.65
CA MET A 27 -1.61 3.14 6.95
C MET A 27 -2.90 3.79 7.46
N PHE A 28 -3.67 4.47 6.60
CA PHE A 28 -4.96 5.04 6.98
C PHE A 28 -5.97 3.96 7.34
N GLN A 29 -6.00 2.85 6.62
CA GLN A 29 -6.86 1.71 6.95
C GLN A 29 -6.55 1.18 8.35
N ARG A 30 -5.26 1.04 8.72
CA ARG A 30 -4.86 0.65 10.09
C ARG A 30 -5.25 1.72 11.11
N PHE A 31 -5.00 2.99 10.83
CA PHE A 31 -5.35 4.10 11.73
C PHE A 31 -6.86 4.17 12.00
N LEU A 32 -7.69 3.96 10.97
CA LEU A 32 -9.15 4.01 11.05
C LEU A 32 -9.77 2.79 11.75
N GLN A 33 -9.01 1.75 12.08
CA GLN A 33 -9.48 0.66 12.96
C GLN A 33 -9.70 1.13 14.40
N GLY A 34 -9.18 2.30 14.77
CA GLY A 34 -9.31 2.87 16.11
C GLY A 34 -8.32 2.25 17.09
N ILE A 35 -8.48 2.59 18.37
CA ILE A 35 -7.64 2.10 19.47
C ILE A 35 -8.50 1.19 20.34
N GLU A 36 -8.11 -0.06 20.46
CA GLU A 36 -8.74 -0.98 21.40
C GLU A 36 -8.33 -0.61 22.83
N ILE A 37 -9.33 -0.45 23.73
CA ILE A 37 -9.10 -0.20 25.15
C ILE A 37 -9.57 -1.43 25.92
N SER A 38 -8.61 -2.21 26.40
CA SER A 38 -8.80 -3.40 27.24
C SER A 38 -7.69 -3.49 28.28
N GLU A 39 -7.83 -4.37 29.27
CA GLU A 39 -6.79 -4.58 30.29
C GLU A 39 -5.44 -4.95 29.65
N GLU A 40 -5.48 -5.76 28.60
CA GLU A 40 -4.30 -6.17 27.85
C GLU A 40 -3.68 -5.01 27.07
N THR A 41 -4.48 -4.18 26.37
CA THR A 41 -3.91 -3.07 25.57
C THR A 41 -3.45 -1.89 26.43
N LEU A 42 -3.96 -1.76 27.66
CA LEU A 42 -3.45 -0.80 28.64
C LEU A 42 -2.09 -1.21 29.22
N ALA A 43 -1.77 -2.51 29.22
CA ALA A 43 -0.46 -3.06 29.62
C ALA A 43 0.06 -2.63 31.01
N LEU A 44 -0.84 -2.27 31.93
CA LEU A 44 -0.48 -1.68 33.24
C LEU A 44 0.37 -2.62 34.11
N GLU A 45 0.08 -3.91 34.08
CA GLU A 45 0.87 -4.92 34.81
C GLU A 45 2.31 -4.97 34.32
N MET A 46 2.52 -4.90 33.00
CA MET A 46 3.86 -4.91 32.42
C MET A 46 4.62 -3.62 32.70
N MET A 47 3.92 -2.47 32.71
CA MET A 47 4.53 -1.20 33.12
C MET A 47 5.01 -1.25 34.58
N ALA A 48 4.20 -1.81 35.48
CA ALA A 48 4.57 -1.98 36.88
C ALA A 48 5.74 -2.97 37.05
N LEU A 49 5.74 -4.07 36.29
CA LEU A 49 6.79 -5.09 36.34
C LEU A 49 8.15 -4.58 35.84
N VAL A 50 8.17 -3.83 34.73
CA VAL A 50 9.42 -3.29 34.15
C VAL A 50 10.00 -2.16 35.00
N GLY A 51 9.14 -1.30 35.53
CA GLY A 51 9.53 -0.19 36.40
C GLY A 51 10.40 0.89 35.73
N PRO A 52 10.80 1.93 36.48
CA PRO A 52 11.58 3.04 35.94
C PRO A 52 12.97 2.61 35.45
N GLY A 53 13.35 3.07 34.25
CA GLY A 53 14.67 2.80 33.66
C GLY A 53 14.80 1.44 32.96
N GLY A 54 13.76 0.60 32.96
CA GLY A 54 13.72 -0.66 32.21
C GLY A 54 13.34 -0.49 30.73
N HIS A 55 13.22 -1.62 30.02
CA HIS A 55 12.80 -1.66 28.62
C HIS A 55 11.75 -2.77 28.38
N HIS A 56 10.91 -2.60 27.36
CA HIS A 56 9.78 -3.51 27.10
C HIS A 56 10.06 -4.59 26.03
N PHE A 57 11.16 -4.48 25.26
CA PHE A 57 11.42 -5.36 24.11
C PHE A 57 11.38 -6.87 24.41
N GLY A 58 11.83 -7.28 25.59
CA GLY A 58 11.86 -8.69 26.00
C GLY A 58 10.62 -9.16 26.75
N THR A 59 9.63 -8.30 26.98
CA THR A 59 8.45 -8.66 27.79
C THR A 59 7.54 -9.64 27.04
N PRO A 60 6.84 -10.55 27.75
CA PRO A 60 5.86 -11.44 27.13
C PRO A 60 4.79 -10.68 26.34
N HIS A 61 4.38 -9.51 26.84
CA HIS A 61 3.38 -8.65 26.19
C HIS A 61 3.87 -8.12 24.84
N THR A 62 5.09 -7.58 24.77
CA THR A 62 5.66 -7.13 23.49
C THR A 62 5.85 -8.29 22.53
N GLN A 63 6.40 -9.43 22.98
CA GLN A 63 6.62 -10.59 22.11
C GLN A 63 5.32 -11.15 21.51
N ALA A 64 4.25 -11.22 22.30
CA ALA A 64 2.96 -11.73 21.85
C ALA A 64 2.25 -10.82 20.82
N ARG A 65 2.61 -9.54 20.77
CA ARG A 65 1.87 -8.50 20.03
C ARG A 65 2.69 -7.78 18.96
N PHE A 66 4.01 -7.99 18.91
CA PHE A 66 4.90 -7.28 18.00
C PHE A 66 4.50 -7.42 16.53
N GLU A 67 4.11 -8.61 16.11
CA GLU A 67 3.74 -8.85 14.70
C GLU A 67 2.35 -8.29 14.34
N SER A 68 1.44 -8.22 15.30
CA SER A 68 0.04 -7.83 15.07
C SER A 68 -0.23 -6.35 15.31
N GLU A 69 0.51 -5.70 16.22
CA GLU A 69 0.20 -4.33 16.62
C GLU A 69 0.88 -3.26 15.77
N PHE A 70 2.01 -3.58 15.15
CA PHE A 70 2.73 -2.67 14.27
C PHE A 70 2.24 -2.78 12.82
N TYR A 71 2.23 -1.64 12.12
CA TYR A 71 1.98 -1.64 10.68
C TYR A 71 3.27 -2.01 9.92
N PRO A 72 3.30 -3.13 9.17
CA PRO A 72 4.45 -3.54 8.40
C PRO A 72 4.51 -2.77 7.08
N SER A 73 5.23 -1.66 7.08
CA SER A 73 5.49 -0.87 5.88
C SER A 73 6.19 -1.70 4.81
N PHE A 74 5.69 -1.67 3.58
CA PHE A 74 6.35 -2.30 2.42
C PHE A 74 7.25 -1.33 1.64
N LEU A 75 7.27 -0.04 2.00
CA LEU A 75 7.92 1.03 1.24
C LEU A 75 8.94 1.84 2.05
N ALA A 76 8.67 2.08 3.33
CA ALA A 76 9.52 2.91 4.18
C ALA A 76 10.84 2.20 4.50
N ASP A 77 11.94 2.94 4.41
CA ASP A 77 13.23 2.51 4.93
C ASP A 77 13.37 3.04 6.37
N ARG A 78 13.68 2.14 7.30
CA ARG A 78 13.86 2.44 8.73
C ARG A 78 15.26 2.11 9.23
N GLN A 79 16.21 1.94 8.31
CA GLN A 79 17.62 1.81 8.66
C GLN A 79 18.14 3.10 9.30
N ASN A 80 19.23 2.98 10.07
CA ASN A 80 20.01 4.16 10.45
C ASN A 80 20.67 4.76 9.20
N TYR A 81 21.18 5.99 9.34
CA TYR A 81 21.75 6.73 8.23
C TYR A 81 22.92 6.01 7.57
N GLU A 82 23.84 5.46 8.38
CA GLU A 82 25.04 4.78 7.88
C GLU A 82 24.69 3.55 7.03
N ASN A 83 23.74 2.74 7.48
CA ASN A 83 23.29 1.55 6.75
C ASN A 83 22.50 1.93 5.50
N TRP A 84 21.64 2.96 5.57
CA TRP A 84 20.93 3.47 4.41
C TRP A 84 21.90 3.97 3.33
N GLN A 85 22.93 4.73 3.74
CA GLN A 85 24.00 5.19 2.85
C GLN A 85 24.74 4.02 2.19
N LEU A 86 25.17 3.03 2.99
CA LEU A 86 25.87 1.85 2.48
C LEU A 86 24.99 0.97 1.57
N SER A 87 23.67 1.01 1.75
CA SER A 87 22.70 0.27 0.95
C SER A 87 22.29 0.99 -0.34
N GLY A 88 22.97 2.09 -0.69
CA GLY A 88 22.75 2.82 -1.95
C GLY A 88 21.95 4.10 -1.83
N ALA A 89 21.57 4.50 -0.61
CA ALA A 89 20.89 5.76 -0.31
C ALA A 89 19.63 6.01 -1.15
N GLU A 90 18.85 4.95 -1.42
CA GLU A 90 17.64 5.09 -2.23
C GLU A 90 16.65 6.04 -1.57
N ASP A 91 16.01 6.91 -2.35
CA ASP A 91 14.85 7.66 -1.89
C ASP A 91 13.56 6.83 -2.03
N THR A 92 12.45 7.39 -1.55
CA THR A 92 11.16 6.70 -1.59
C THR A 92 10.66 6.49 -3.03
N ALA A 93 10.95 7.40 -3.95
CA ALA A 93 10.51 7.28 -5.33
C ALA A 93 11.28 6.15 -6.05
N MET A 94 12.57 6.00 -5.78
CA MET A 94 13.40 4.90 -6.30
C MET A 94 12.88 3.54 -5.81
N ARG A 95 12.60 3.40 -4.50
CA ARG A 95 12.01 2.18 -3.95
C ARG A 95 10.63 1.89 -4.56
N ALA A 96 9.77 2.90 -4.65
CA ALA A 96 8.46 2.78 -5.28
C ALA A 96 8.56 2.37 -6.75
N ASN A 97 9.57 2.87 -7.49
CA ASN A 97 9.82 2.52 -8.88
C ASN A 97 10.11 1.01 -9.04
N ARG A 98 10.98 0.48 -8.18
CA ARG A 98 11.28 -0.95 -8.14
C ARG A 98 10.03 -1.77 -7.82
N ILE A 99 9.25 -1.35 -6.83
CA ILE A 99 8.06 -2.06 -6.38
C ILE A 99 7.00 -2.13 -7.48
N TYR A 100 6.63 -1.01 -8.14
CA TYR A 100 5.58 -1.08 -9.17
C TYR A 100 5.99 -1.98 -10.34
N LYS A 101 7.27 -1.96 -10.72
CA LYS A 101 7.78 -2.83 -11.79
C LYS A 101 7.65 -4.30 -11.40
N GLN A 102 7.96 -4.63 -10.16
CA GLN A 102 7.79 -5.99 -9.63
C GLN A 102 6.31 -6.40 -9.62
N VAL A 103 5.41 -5.54 -9.13
CA VAL A 103 3.96 -5.80 -9.13
C VAL A 103 3.43 -6.07 -10.54
N LEU A 104 3.89 -5.33 -11.54
CA LEU A 104 3.50 -5.56 -12.94
C LEU A 104 4.08 -6.86 -13.50
N ALA A 105 5.31 -7.20 -13.16
CA ALA A 105 5.95 -8.44 -13.58
C ALA A 105 5.28 -9.68 -12.99
N ASP A 106 4.81 -9.58 -11.73
CA ASP A 106 4.17 -10.67 -11.00
C ASP A 106 2.65 -10.77 -11.23
N TYR A 107 2.06 -9.79 -11.91
CA TYR A 107 0.62 -9.73 -12.10
C TYR A 107 0.08 -10.93 -12.88
N GLN A 108 -0.87 -11.63 -12.27
CA GLN A 108 -1.68 -12.65 -12.93
C GLN A 108 -3.13 -12.15 -13.03
N PRO A 109 -3.69 -12.05 -14.25
CA PRO A 109 -5.08 -11.67 -14.42
C PRO A 109 -6.01 -12.64 -13.68
N PRO A 110 -7.04 -12.14 -12.98
CA PRO A 110 -8.04 -13.03 -12.38
C PRO A 110 -8.80 -13.79 -13.48
N PRO A 111 -9.25 -15.03 -13.21
CA PRO A 111 -9.98 -15.81 -14.20
C PRO A 111 -11.28 -15.09 -14.59
N ILE A 112 -11.58 -15.11 -15.89
CA ILE A 112 -12.83 -14.61 -16.47
C ILE A 112 -13.44 -15.72 -17.33
N ASP A 113 -14.77 -15.83 -17.29
CA ASP A 113 -15.51 -16.74 -18.17
C ASP A 113 -15.20 -16.39 -19.65
N PRO A 114 -14.69 -17.34 -20.45
CA PRO A 114 -14.39 -17.10 -21.87
C PRO A 114 -15.60 -16.56 -22.65
N ALA A 115 -16.82 -17.05 -22.39
CA ALA A 115 -18.01 -16.59 -23.10
C ALA A 115 -18.33 -15.12 -22.78
N LEU A 116 -18.09 -14.70 -21.54
CA LEU A 116 -18.24 -13.30 -21.13
C LEU A 116 -17.16 -12.43 -21.78
N TYR A 117 -15.91 -12.90 -21.81
CA TYR A 117 -14.81 -12.17 -22.44
C TYR A 117 -15.09 -11.94 -23.94
N ASP A 118 -15.52 -12.98 -24.65
CA ASP A 118 -15.85 -12.91 -26.07
C ASP A 118 -17.02 -11.96 -26.33
N ALA A 119 -18.06 -11.98 -25.49
CA ALA A 119 -19.19 -11.07 -25.59
C ALA A 119 -18.77 -9.59 -25.37
N LEU A 120 -17.87 -9.33 -24.41
CA LEU A 120 -17.31 -7.99 -24.18
C LEU A 120 -16.47 -7.53 -25.38
N ALA A 121 -15.65 -8.42 -25.94
CA ALA A 121 -14.82 -8.12 -27.11
C ALA A 121 -15.67 -7.82 -28.36
N ASP A 122 -16.71 -8.61 -28.64
CA ASP A 122 -17.63 -8.35 -29.75
C ASP A 122 -18.37 -7.01 -29.58
N PHE A 123 -18.85 -6.72 -28.37
CA PHE A 123 -19.48 -5.44 -28.07
C PHE A 123 -18.53 -4.26 -28.36
N VAL A 124 -17.27 -4.31 -27.89
CA VAL A 124 -16.28 -3.26 -28.16
C VAL A 124 -16.03 -3.12 -29.65
N ALA A 125 -15.81 -4.22 -30.38
CA ALA A 125 -15.55 -4.19 -31.81
C ALA A 125 -16.73 -3.63 -32.62
N ARG A 126 -17.96 -3.98 -32.24
CA ARG A 126 -19.18 -3.44 -32.85
C ARG A 126 -19.32 -1.94 -32.58
N ARG A 127 -19.11 -1.50 -31.32
CA ARG A 127 -19.16 -0.07 -30.97
C ARG A 127 -18.10 0.74 -31.69
N GLN A 128 -16.88 0.22 -31.83
CA GLN A 128 -15.83 0.88 -32.60
C GLN A 128 -16.26 1.13 -34.05
N ARG A 129 -16.90 0.16 -34.72
CA ARG A 129 -17.44 0.33 -36.08
C ARG A 129 -18.58 1.34 -36.15
N GLU A 130 -19.52 1.28 -35.22
CA GLU A 130 -20.68 2.18 -35.16
C GLU A 130 -20.29 3.64 -34.91
N LEU A 131 -19.15 3.89 -34.23
CA LEU A 131 -18.69 5.23 -33.86
C LEU A 131 -17.78 5.90 -34.91
N VAL A 132 -17.39 5.20 -35.97
CA VAL A 132 -16.59 5.81 -37.05
C VAL A 132 -17.40 6.93 -37.71
N GLY A 133 -16.89 8.16 -37.63
CA GLY A 133 -17.51 9.33 -38.25
C GLY A 133 -18.72 9.90 -37.50
N VAL A 134 -19.00 9.42 -36.28
CA VAL A 134 -20.05 9.98 -35.43
C VAL A 134 -19.48 11.15 -34.62
N GLU A 135 -20.08 12.33 -34.74
CA GLU A 135 -19.81 13.47 -33.85
C GLU A 135 -20.46 13.19 -32.49
N LEU A 136 -19.63 12.85 -31.49
CA LEU A 136 -20.08 12.49 -30.15
C LEU A 136 -20.20 13.68 -29.18
N TYR A 137 -19.67 14.84 -29.58
CA TYR A 137 -19.65 16.04 -28.76
C TYR A 137 -20.13 17.21 -29.63
N SER A 138 -21.40 17.57 -29.45
CA SER A 138 -22.03 18.81 -29.96
C SER A 138 -22.20 19.82 -28.83
#